data_AF-A0AAW3MYH2-F1
#
_entry.id   AF-A0AAW3MYH2-F1
#
_cell.length_a   1.000
_cell.length_b   1.000
_cell.length_c   1.000
_cell.angle_alpha   90.00
_cell.angle_beta   90.00
_cell.angle_gamma   90.00
#
_symmetry.space_group_name_H-M   'P 1'
#
loop_
_entity.id
_entity.type
_entity.pdbx_description
1 polymer ?
#
loop_
_entity_poly.entity_id
_entity_poly.type
_entity_poly.pdbx_seq_one_letter_code
_entity_poly.pdbx_strand_id
1 'polypeptide(L)' 'MADKKVVIRHDVHRDRFDVEVAGESIAQFNHDEHGWAGMESAKTLVERLGEKLGFEVVSEEGGDAESDDH' A
#
# COMPACT_ATOMS: atom_id res chain seq x y z
N MET A 1 -21.34 -9.31 -1.89
CA MET A 1 -20.04 -9.42 -2.59
C MET A 1 -19.03 -8.86 -1.61
N ALA A 2 -17.95 -9.57 -1.28
CA ALA A 2 -16.97 -9.02 -0.35
C ALA A 2 -16.41 -7.75 -0.97
N ASP A 3 -16.58 -6.61 -0.31
CA ASP A 3 -15.95 -5.34 -0.67
C ASP A 3 -14.44 -5.61 -0.75
N LYS A 4 -13.95 -5.77 -1.98
CA LYS A 4 -12.52 -5.97 -2.22
C LYS A 4 -11.89 -4.62 -1.94
N LYS A 5 -11.31 -4.48 -0.77
CA LYS A 5 -10.53 -3.30 -0.37
C LYS A 5 -9.06 -3.62 -0.59
N VAL A 6 -8.37 -2.74 -1.29
CA VAL A 6 -6.92 -2.74 -1.44
C VAL A 6 -6.36 -1.63 -0.57
N VAL A 7 -5.38 -1.96 0.27
CA VAL A 7 -4.72 -1.02 1.17
C VAL A 7 -3.28 -0.83 0.71
N ILE A 8 -2.87 0.42 0.55
CA ILE A 8 -1.48 0.81 0.31
C ILE A 8 -0.93 1.35 1.62
N ARG A 9 -0.13 0.56 2.32
CA ARG A 9 0.44 0.93 3.61
C ARG A 9 1.84 1.50 3.44
N HIS A 10 2.00 2.78 3.73
CA HIS A 10 3.24 3.54 3.55
C HIS A 10 4.10 3.54 4.81
N ASP A 11 5.25 2.89 4.78
CA ASP A 11 6.26 3.00 5.84
C ASP A 11 7.17 4.20 5.55
N VAL A 12 6.84 5.33 6.18
CA VAL A 12 7.54 6.62 6.00
C VAL A 12 8.95 6.61 6.58
N HIS A 13 9.27 5.69 7.48
CA HIS A 13 10.60 5.56 8.06
C HIS A 13 11.55 4.73 7.19
N ARG A 14 11.01 3.90 6.30
CA ARG A 14 11.78 2.95 5.49
C ARG A 14 11.69 3.20 3.98
N ASP A 15 11.11 4.33 3.57
CA ASP A 15 10.89 4.66 2.15
C ASP A 15 10.30 3.47 1.36
N ARG A 16 9.24 2.89 1.94
CA ARG A 16 8.63 1.64 1.46
C ARG A 16 7.11 1.74 1.51
N PHE A 17 6.42 1.00 0.64
CA PHE A 17 5.02 0.70 0.84
C PHE A 17 4.70 -0.77 0.55
N ASP A 18 3.66 -1.25 1.22
CA ASP A 18 3.11 -2.58 1.08
C ASP A 18 1.71 -2.48 0.47
N VAL A 19 1.35 -3.40 -0.43
CA VAL A 19 0.02 -3.50 -1.03
C VAL A 19 -0.67 -4.71 -0.44
N GLU A 20 -1.80 -4.48 0.23
CA GLU A 20 -2.55 -5.50 0.94
C GLU A 20 -3.94 -5.67 0.32
N VAL A 21 -4.41 -6.91 0.22
CA VAL A 21 -5.76 -7.26 -0.24
C VAL A 21 -6.39 -8.18 0.80
N ALA A 22 -7.54 -7.79 1.35
CA ALA A 22 -8.21 -8.55 2.41
C ALA A 22 -7.31 -8.86 3.63
N GLY A 23 -6.36 -7.96 3.95
CA GLY A 23 -5.42 -8.11 5.07
C GLY A 23 -4.19 -8.97 4.76
N GLU A 24 -4.01 -9.42 3.52
CA GLU A 24 -2.82 -10.16 3.08
C GLU A 24 -1.94 -9.25 2.22
N SER A 25 -0.65 -9.11 2.58
CA SER A 25 0.33 -8.40 1.75
C SER A 25 0.65 -9.22 0.50
N ILE A 26 0.38 -8.65 -0.67
CA ILE A 26 0.58 -9.30 -1.97
C ILE A 26 1.82 -8.77 -2.70
N ALA A 27 2.28 -7.57 -2.35
CA ALA A 27 3.43 -6.93 -2.96
C ALA A 27 4.05 -5.90 -2.02
N GLN A 28 5.37 -5.71 -2.14
CA GLN A 28 6.14 -4.73 -1.40
C GLN A 28 7.04 -3.97 -2.36
N PHE A 29 7.12 -2.65 -2.18
CA PHE A 29 7.94 -1.76 -3.01
C PHE A 29 8.78 -0.87 -2.09
N ASN A 30 10.08 -0.83 -2.33
CA ASN A 30 11.02 0.02 -1.58
C ASN A 30 11.87 0.87 -2.52
N HIS A 31 12.37 1.98 -1.99
CA HIS A 31 13.17 2.94 -2.75
C HIS A 31 14.49 2.35 -3.27
N ASP A 32 15.14 1.45 -2.53
CA ASP A 32 16.46 0.91 -2.90
C ASP A 32 16.40 0.05 -4.17
N GLU A 33 15.40 -0.82 -4.26
CA GLU A 33 15.23 -1.74 -5.39
C GLU A 33 14.44 -1.13 -6.55
N HIS A 34 13.47 -0.26 -6.27
CA HIS A 34 12.53 0.23 -7.28
C HIS A 34 12.71 1.71 -7.65
N GLY A 35 13.41 2.48 -6.81
CA GLY A 35 13.52 3.93 -6.93
C GLY A 35 12.18 4.66 -6.77
N TRP A 36 12.23 5.98 -6.63
CA TRP A 36 11.03 6.83 -6.49
C TRP A 36 10.06 6.68 -7.66
N ALA A 37 10.59 6.68 -8.89
CA ALA A 37 9.76 6.57 -10.10
C ALA A 37 9.07 5.21 -10.22
N GLY A 38 9.73 4.12 -9.80
CA GLY A 38 9.13 2.79 -9.79
C GLY A 38 8.01 2.68 -8.75
N MET A 39 8.25 3.24 -7.57
CA MET A 39 7.24 3.33 -6.50
C MET A 39 6.01 4.13 -6.92
N GLU A 40 6.18 5.32 -7.49
CA GLU A 40 5.07 6.14 -7.99
C GLU A 40 4.29 5.45 -9.12
N SER A 41 5.00 4.77 -10.02
CA SER A 41 4.39 4.01 -11.12
C SER A 41 3.54 2.86 -10.59
N ALA A 42 4.04 2.13 -9.59
CA ALA A 42 3.31 1.03 -8.94
C ALA A 42 2.07 1.54 -8.18
N LYS A 43 2.18 2.65 -7.44
CA LYS A 43 1.02 3.28 -6.77
C LYS A 43 -0.06 3.69 -7.77
N THR A 44 0.34 4.40 -8.84
CA THR A 44 -0.55 4.82 -9.92
C THR A 44 -1.24 3.63 -10.58
N LEU A 45 -0.52 2.51 -10.75
CA LEU A 45 -1.10 1.29 -11.32
C LEU A 45 -2.19 0.72 -10.42
N VAL A 46 -1.96 0.63 -9.10
CA VAL A 46 -2.94 0.12 -8.14
C VAL A 46 -4.20 0.98 -8.12
N GLU A 47 -4.04 2.31 -8.13
CA GLU A 47 -5.16 3.26 -8.18
C GLU A 47 -6.01 3.07 -9.45
N ARG A 48 -5.35 3.01 -10.63
CA ARG A 48 -6.03 2.77 -11.92
C ARG A 48 -6.71 1.41 -11.98
N LEU A 49 -6.11 0.39 -11.37
CA LEU A 49 -6.73 -0.93 -11.27
C LEU A 49 -7.99 -0.88 -10.42
N GLY A 50 -7.99 -0.10 -9.33
CA GLY A 50 -9.18 0.13 -8.50
C GLY A 50 -10.31 0.77 -9.29
N GLU A 51 -10.01 1.84 -10.03
CA GLU A 51 -10.99 2.51 -10.90
C GLU A 51 -11.54 1.58 -11.99
N LYS A 52 -10.68 0.75 -12.60
CA LYS A 52 -11.07 -0.16 -13.70
C LYS A 52 -11.85 -1.38 -13.23
N LEU A 53 -11.50 -1.93 -12.08
CA LEU A 53 -12.05 -3.21 -11.58
C LEU A 53 -13.12 -3.01 -10.51
N GLY A 54 -13.35 -1.77 -10.06
CA GLY A 54 -14.41 -1.41 -9.12
C GLY A 54 -14.11 -1.82 -7.68
N PHE A 55 -12.84 -1.80 -7.28
CA PHE A 55 -12.43 -2.00 -5.89
C PHE A 55 -11.96 -0.70 -5.26
N GLU A 56 -12.14 -0.59 -3.94
CA GLU A 56 -11.70 0.58 -3.18
C GLU A 56 -10.20 0.50 -2.92
N VAL A 57 -9.48 1.58 -3.20
CA VAL A 57 -8.06 1.74 -2.85
C VAL A 57 -7.93 2.76 -1.74
N VAL A 58 -7.33 2.36 -0.63
CA VAL A 58 -7.10 3.24 0.53
C VAL A 58 -5.60 3.33 0.77
N SER A 59 -5.09 4.54 0.97
CA SER A 59 -3.71 4.75 1.43
C SER A 59 -3.70 4.96 2.94
N GLU A 60 -2.88 4.19 3.65
CA GLU A 60 -2.65 4.32 5.09
C GLU A 60 -1.17 4.60 5.35
N GLU A 61 -0.86 5.52 6.24
CA GLU A 61 0.53 5.71 6.71
C GLU A 61 0.81 4.67 7.80
N GLY A 62 1.72 3.74 7.50
CA GLY A 62 2.35 2.83 8.44
C GLY A 62 3.47 3.55 9.19
N GLY A 63 3.09 4.31 10.20
CA GLY A 63 3.94 4.69 11.31
C GLY A 63 3.30 4.11 12.55
N ASP A 64 4.09 3.39 13.33
CA ASP A 64 3.70 2.62 14.50
C ASP A 64 2.44 3.16 15.21
N ALA A 65 1.36 2.38 15.19
CA ALA A 65 0.55 2.31 16.40
C ALA A 65 1.42 1.58 17.42
N GLU A 66 2.40 2.29 18.00
CA GLU A 66 2.95 1.94 19.30
C GLU A 66 1.73 1.76 20.19
N SER A 67 1.38 0.50 20.44
CA SER A 67 0.47 0.18 21.52
C SER A 67 1.23 0.60 22.77
N ASP A 68 0.84 1.77 23.29
CA ASP A 68 1.12 2.23 24.64
C ASP A 68 0.64 1.14 25.62
N ASP A 69 1.51 0.17 25.88
CA ASP A 69 1.39 -0.82 26.96
C ASP A 69 2.80 -1.16 27.45
N HIS A 70 3.38 -0.26 28.27
CA HIS A 70 3.90 -0.62 29.61
C HIS A 70 4.36 0.61 30.41
#